data_AF-A0A9X5XJM9-F1
#
_entry.id   AF-A0A9X5XJM9-F1
#
_cell.length_a   1.000
_cell.length_b   1.000
_cell.length_c   1.000
_cell.angle_alpha   90.00
_cell.angle_beta   90.00
_cell.angle_gamma   90.00
#
_symmetry.space_group_name_H-M   'P 1'
#
loop_
_entity.id
_entity.type
_entity.pdbx_description
1 polymer ?
#
loop_
_entity_poly.entity_id
_entity_poly.type
_entity_poly.pdbx_seq_one_letter_code
_entity_poly.pdbx_strand_id
1 'polypeptide(L)' 'GEVVAVGQNVRTVEPGDRVLYDPEDRAEVEVRGIAYVLMRERDLHAVAADRFEGSEDSTGLYL' A
#
# COMPACT_ATOMS: atom_id res chain seq x y z
N GLY A 1 2.70 3.74 6.10
CA GLY A 1 1.54 4.62 5.86
C GLY A 1 0.29 3.78 5.79
N GLU A 2 -0.89 4.41 5.73
CA GLU A 2 -2.17 3.72 5.54
C GLU A 2 -2.71 4.03 4.14
N VAL A 3 -3.26 3.02 3.47
CA VAL A 3 -3.91 3.20 2.16
C VAL A 3 -5.30 3.79 2.39
N VAL A 4 -5.57 4.95 1.79
CA VAL A 4 -6.89 5.61 1.92
C VAL A 4 -7.74 5.51 0.66
N ALA A 5 -7.13 5.22 -0.49
CA ALA A 5 -7.79 5.05 -1.77
C ALA A 5 -6.90 4.24 -2.73
N VAL A 6 -7.53 3.56 -3.70
CA VAL A 6 -6.84 2.77 -4.73
C VAL A 6 -7.42 3.05 -6.11
N GLY A 7 -6.60 2.92 -7.15
CA GLY A 7 -7.03 2.99 -8.54
C GLY A 7 -7.62 1.67 -9.03
N GLN A 8 -8.38 1.72 -10.12
CA GLN A 8 -9.09 0.55 -10.71
C GLN A 8 -8.22 -0.66 -11.06
N ASN A 9 -6.91 -0.47 -11.24
CA ASN A 9 -5.97 -1.52 -11.66
C ASN A 9 -5.15 -2.09 -10.50
N VAL A 10 -5.27 -1.53 -9.29
CA VAL A 10 -4.56 -2.01 -8.09
C VAL A 10 -5.24 -3.29 -7.60
N ARG A 11 -4.46 -4.30 -7.24
CA ARG A 11 -4.95 -5.64 -6.86
C ARG A 11 -4.40 -6.17 -5.55
N THR A 12 -3.29 -5.61 -5.08
CA THR A 12 -2.48 -6.17 -3.98
C THR A 12 -2.75 -5.46 -2.65
N VAL A 13 -3.39 -4.29 -2.70
CA VAL A 13 -3.77 -3.48 -1.53
C VAL A 13 -5.19 -2.95 -1.64
N GLU A 14 -5.78 -2.67 -0.48
CA GLU A 14 -7.11 -2.11 -0.29
C GLU A 14 -7.05 -0.95 0.72
N PRO A 15 -8.05 -0.06 0.75
CA PRO A 15 -8.16 0.95 1.79
C PRO A 15 -8.17 0.35 3.20
N GLY A 16 -7.41 0.95 4.12
CA GLY A 16 -7.19 0.48 5.48
C GLY A 16 -5.92 -0.35 5.67
N ASP A 17 -5.30 -0.84 4.59
CA ASP A 17 -4.05 -1.59 4.69
C ASP A 17 -2.91 -0.69 5.18
N ARG A 18 -2.04 -1.25 6.02
CA ARG A 18 -0.79 -0.62 6.41
C ARG A 18 0.31 -1.01 5.45
N VAL A 19 1.00 -0.03 4.87
CA VAL A 19 2.04 -0.27 3.86
C VAL A 19 3.39 0.31 4.25
N LEU A 20 4.45 -0.41 3.89
CA LEU A 20 5.83 0.04 3.96
C LEU A 20 6.30 0.47 2.56
N TYR A 21 7.02 1.59 2.51
CA TYR A 21 7.56 2.15 1.28
C TYR A 21 8.70 3.12 1.60
N ASP A 22 9.54 3.43 0.62
CA ASP A 22 10.63 4.38 0.77
C ASP A 22 10.13 5.84 0.92
N PRO A 23 10.71 6.65 1.82
CA PRO A 23 10.39 8.06 1.92
C PRO A 23 10.91 8.98 0.81
N GLU A 24 11.94 8.58 0.08
CA GLU A 24 12.76 9.52 -0.70
C GLU A 24 12.19 9.86 -2.08
N ASP A 25 11.25 9.08 -2.62
CA ASP A 25 10.69 9.31 -3.97
C ASP A 25 9.15 9.27 -3.98
N ARG A 26 8.54 10.29 -3.36
CA ARG A 26 7.09 10.41 -3.18
C ARG A 26 6.53 11.54 -4.03
N ALA A 27 5.54 11.23 -4.87
CA ALA A 27 4.70 12.27 -5.46
C ALA A 27 3.65 12.71 -4.42
N GLU A 28 3.66 13.98 -4.03
CA GLU A 28 2.61 14.53 -3.17
C GLU A 28 1.49 15.13 -4.01
N VAL A 29 0.25 14.88 -3.60
CA VAL A 29 -0.96 15.44 -4.23
C VAL A 29 -1.89 16.01 -3.17
N GLU A 30 -2.55 17.11 -3.48
CA GLU A 30 -3.57 17.68 -2.60
C GLU A 30 -4.97 17.32 -3.12
N VAL A 31 -5.81 16.79 -2.23
CA VAL A 31 -7.22 16.55 -2.52
C VAL A 31 -8.05 17.24 -1.43
N ARG A 32 -8.81 18.26 -1.84
CA ARG A 32 -9.67 19.07 -0.95
C ARG A 32 -8.90 19.68 0.24
N GLY A 33 -7.70 20.19 0.01
CA GLY A 33 -6.87 20.79 1.06
C GLY A 33 -6.14 19.79 1.96
N ILE A 34 -6.17 18.50 1.64
CA ILE A 34 -5.46 17.46 2.40
C ILE A 34 -4.37 16.89 1.51
N ALA A 35 -3.13 16.88 2.02
CA ALA A 35 -1.98 16.31 1.35
C ALA A 35 -1.99 14.77 1.48
N TYR A 36 -1.76 14.10 0.36
CA TYR A 36 -1.61 12.66 0.26
C TYR A 36 -0.32 12.32 -0.50
N VAL A 37 0.21 11.15 -0.22
CA VAL A 37 1.30 10.57 -1.00
C VAL A 37 0.70 9.66 -2.07
N LEU A 38 0.95 9.98 -3.34
CA LEU A 38 0.56 9.19 -4.50
C LEU A 38 1.70 8.24 -4.87
N MET A 39 1.36 6.96 -4.94
CA MET A 39 2.31 5.87 -5.16
C MET A 39 1.80 4.96 -6.27
N ARG A 40 2.71 4.26 -6.96
CA ARG A 40 2.31 3.09 -7.76
C ARG A 40 2.35 1.85 -6.88
N GLU A 41 1.48 0.90 -7.17
CA GLU A 41 1.38 -0.37 -6.43
C GLU A 41 2.73 -1.11 -6.30
N ARG A 42 3.53 -1.12 -7.36
CA ARG A 42 4.84 -1.81 -7.37
C ARG A 42 5.91 -1.14 -6.51
N ASP A 43 5.71 0.11 -6.10
CA ASP A 43 6.67 0.88 -5.31
C ASP A 43 6.45 0.63 -3.80
N LEU A 44 5.47 -0.21 -3.44
CA LEU A 44 5.25 -0.69 -2.08
C LEU A 44 6.21 -1.83 -1.75
N HIS A 45 6.91 -1.72 -0.63
CA HIS A 45 7.87 -2.72 -0.17
C HIS A 45 7.19 -3.86 0.61
N ALA A 46 6.15 -3.54 1.38
CA ALA A 46 5.38 -4.53 2.13
C ALA A 46 3.96 -4.05 2.41
N VAL A 47 3.06 -5.00 2.61
CA VAL A 47 1.65 -4.78 2.95
C VAL A 47 1.34 -5.60 4.20
N ALA A 48 0.84 -4.94 5.23
CA ALA A 48 0.22 -5.55 6.40
C ALA A 48 -1.29 -5.34 6.29
N ALA A 49 -2.01 -6.45 6.16
CA ALA A 49 -3.46 -6.47 6.12
C ALA A 49 -3.97 -7.62 6.99
N ASP A 50 -5.02 -7.37 7.77
CA ASP A 50 -5.58 -8.34 8.72
C ASP A 50 -6.04 -9.63 8.03
N ARG A 51 -6.39 -9.55 6.74
CA ARG A 51 -6.73 -10.71 5.90
C ARG A 51 -5.58 -11.72 5.71
N PHE A 52 -4.34 -11.29 5.88
CA PHE A 52 -3.17 -12.17 5.80
C PHE A 52 -2.84 -12.84 7.15
N GLU A 53 -3.31 -12.31 8.28
CA GLU A 53 -3.04 -12.90 9.61
C GLU A 53 -3.81 -14.21 9.86
N GLY A 54 -4.85 -14.49 9.07
CA GLY A 54 -5.61 -15.76 9.09
C GLY A 54 -5.18 -16.80 8.07
N SER A 55 -4.21 -16.51 7.20
CA SER A 55 -3.69 -17.47 6.22
C SER A 55 -2.40 -18.12 6.74
N GLU A 56 -2.48 -19.38 7.15
CA GLU A 56 -1.33 -20.24 7.51
C GLU A 56 -0.31 -20.42 6.35
N ASP A 57 -0.61 -19.87 5.15
CA ASP A 57 0.11 -20.11 3.90
C ASP A 57 0.79 -18.87 3.26
N SER A 58 0.93 -17.74 3.96
CA SER A 58 1.53 -16.53 3.36
C SER A 58 3.03 -16.36 3.62
N THR A 59 3.80 -17.44 3.77
CA THR A 59 5.27 -17.36 3.60
C THR A 59 5.62 -17.58 2.13
N GLY A 60 5.20 -16.64 1.29
CA GLY A 60 5.64 -16.54 -0.10
C GLY A 60 6.96 -15.79 -0.20
N LEU A 61 8.02 -16.32 0.40
CA LEU A 61 9.38 -15.84 0.18
C LEU A 61 9.85 -16.44 -1.15
N TYR A 62 10.01 -15.63 -2.19
CA TYR A 62 10.69 -16.05 -3.42
C TYR A 62 12.07 -15.37 -3.50
N LEU A 63 13.09 -16.21 -3.70
CA LEU A 63 14.48 -15.84 -4.01
C LEU A 63 14.61 -15.28 -5.42
#